data_AF-A0A9L0SPI7-F1
#
_entry.id   AF-A0A9L0SPI7-F1
#
_cell.length_a   1.000
_cell.length_b   1.000
_cell.length_c   1.000
_cell.angle_alpha   90.00
_cell.angle_beta   90.00
_cell.angle_gamma   90.00
#
_symmetry.space_group_name_H-M   'P 1'
#
loop_
_entity.id
_entity.type
_entity.pdbx_description
1 polymer ?
#
loop_
_entity_poly.entity_id
_entity_poly.type
_entity_poly.pdbx_seq_one_letter_code
_entity_poly.pdbx_strand_id
1 'polypeptide(L)' 'MANSANTNTVPKLYRSVIEDVINDVRDIFLDDGVDEQVLMELKTIHRSKNKWKFHLKDGIMNLNGRDYIFSKAIGDAEW' A
#
# COMPACT_ATOMS: atom_id res chain seq x y z
N MET A 1 -22.00 -16.23 -22.11
CA MET A 1 -22.03 -16.00 -20.65
C MET A 1 -20.80 -15.18 -20.31
N ALA A 2 -20.96 -13.87 -20.14
CA ALA A 2 -19.87 -12.97 -19.75
C ALA A 2 -19.80 -12.94 -18.23
N ASN A 3 -18.58 -13.03 -17.69
CA ASN A 3 -18.04 -12.17 -16.63
C ASN A 3 -16.95 -12.93 -15.85
N SER A 4 -15.69 -12.72 -16.21
CA SER A 4 -14.57 -13.03 -15.30
C SER A 4 -13.30 -12.32 -15.78
N ALA A 5 -13.27 -11.01 -15.59
CA ALA A 5 -12.06 -10.22 -15.72
C ALA A 5 -12.16 -8.98 -14.82
N ASN A 6 -12.20 -9.18 -13.50
CA ASN A 6 -12.00 -8.06 -12.59
C ASN A 6 -11.38 -8.54 -11.28
N THR A 7 -10.07 -8.76 -11.32
CA THR A 7 -9.26 -8.92 -10.11
C THR A 7 -8.03 -8.03 -10.26
N ASN A 8 -7.93 -7.00 -9.40
CA ASN A 8 -6.81 -6.05 -9.26
C ASN A 8 -6.82 -4.77 -10.14
N THR A 9 -7.97 -4.19 -10.46
CA THR A 9 -8.05 -2.87 -11.13
C THR A 9 -7.82 -1.70 -10.17
N VAL A 10 -8.28 -1.80 -8.92
CA VAL A 10 -8.18 -0.74 -7.91
C VAL A 10 -6.72 -0.37 -7.57
N PRO A 11 -5.79 -1.33 -7.34
CA PRO A 11 -4.39 -0.99 -7.11
C PRO A 11 -3.70 -0.36 -8.34
N LYS A 12 -4.13 -0.75 -9.55
CA LYS A 12 -3.61 -0.17 -10.79
C LYS A 12 -4.07 1.26 -10.99
N LEU A 13 -5.34 1.55 -10.66
CA LEU A 13 -5.90 2.89 -10.75
C LEU A 13 -5.21 3.83 -9.76
N TYR A 14 -5.10 3.45 -8.49
CA TYR A 14 -4.38 4.27 -7.50
C TYR A 14 -2.93 4.51 -7.92
N ARG A 15 -2.25 3.46 -8.40
CA ARG A 15 -0.88 3.61 -8.91
C ARG A 15 -0.81 4.58 -10.08
N SER A 16 -1.74 4.52 -11.04
CA SER A 16 -1.79 5.48 -12.15
C SER A 16 -1.95 6.90 -11.61
N VAL A 17 -2.97 7.13 -10.79
CA VAL A 17 -3.27 8.46 -10.24
C VAL A 17 -2.09 9.02 -9.44
N ILE A 18 -1.40 8.21 -8.63
CA ILE A 18 -0.21 8.66 -7.88
C ILE A 18 0.92 9.04 -8.83
N GLU A 19 1.17 8.25 -9.87
CA GLU A 19 2.23 8.57 -10.86
C GLU A 19 1.85 9.83 -11.65
N ASP A 20 0.60 9.97 -12.06
CA ASP A 20 0.07 11.14 -12.77
C ASP A 20 0.23 12.40 -11.90
N VAL A 21 -0.22 12.37 -10.64
CA VAL A 21 -0.08 13.49 -9.71
C VAL A 21 1.39 13.83 -9.44
N ILE A 22 2.26 12.84 -9.23
CA ILE A 22 3.70 13.07 -9.01
C ILE A 22 4.34 13.73 -10.23
N ASN A 23 3.96 13.32 -11.44
CA ASN A 23 4.47 13.92 -12.67
C ASN A 23 3.94 15.36 -12.84
N ASP A 24 2.65 15.58 -12.58
CA ASP A 24 2.01 16.89 -12.75
C ASP A 24 2.55 17.94 -11.76
N VAL A 25 2.92 17.54 -10.54
CA VAL A 25 3.49 18.46 -9.53
C VAL A 25 5.02 18.60 -9.62
N ARG A 26 5.69 17.80 -10.45
CA ARG A 26 7.16 17.82 -10.57
C ARG A 26 7.68 19.19 -10.97
N ASP A 27 7.08 19.78 -12.00
CA ASP A 27 7.52 21.08 -12.52
C ASP A 27 7.30 22.19 -11.50
N ILE A 28 6.25 22.10 -10.69
CA ILE A 28 5.96 23.04 -9.59
C ILE A 28 7.03 22.94 -8.51
N PHE A 29 7.44 21.72 -8.15
CA PHE A 29 8.50 21.50 -7.17
C PHE A 29 9.85 22.05 -7.66
N LEU A 30 10.16 21.88 -8.95
CA LEU A 30 11.38 22.44 -9.54
C LEU A 30 11.36 23.97 -9.58
N ASP A 31 10.21 24.58 -9.88
CA ASP A 31 10.04 26.05 -9.90
C ASP A 31 10.16 26.66 -8.49
N ASP A 32 9.63 25.96 -7.47
CA ASP A 32 9.78 26.32 -6.06
C ASP A 32 11.18 26.01 -5.49
N GLY A 33 12.11 25.48 -6.32
CA GLY A 33 13.47 25.12 -5.91
C GLY A 33 13.54 23.91 -4.96
N VAL A 34 12.50 23.09 -4.91
CA VAL A 34 12.43 21.86 -4.12
C VAL A 34 13.19 20.75 -4.84
N ASP A 35 14.08 20.08 -4.11
CA ASP A 35 14.90 18.99 -4.65
C ASP A 35 14.05 17.82 -5.15
N GLU A 36 14.41 17.27 -6.31
CA GLU A 36 13.84 16.05 -6.87
C GLU A 36 13.87 14.87 -5.88
N GLN A 37 14.88 14.84 -5.00
CA GLN A 37 14.96 13.85 -3.93
C GLN A 37 13.73 13.89 -3.01
N VAL A 38 13.18 15.07 -2.72
CA VAL A 38 11.99 15.23 -1.86
C VAL A 38 10.75 14.63 -2.53
N LEU A 39 10.61 14.78 -3.85
CA LEU A 39 9.51 14.18 -4.63
C LEU A 39 9.60 12.64 -4.61
N MET A 40 10.82 12.11 -4.74
CA MET A 40 11.09 10.67 -4.67
C MET A 40 10.86 10.10 -3.27
N GLU A 41 11.18 10.86 -2.22
CA GLU A 41 10.87 10.50 -0.83
C GLU A 41 9.35 10.48 -0.60
N LEU A 42 8.61 11.48 -1.09
CA LEU A 42 7.15 11.52 -1.00
C LEU A 42 6.50 10.30 -1.68
N LYS A 43 6.94 9.95 -2.89
CA LYS A 43 6.50 8.75 -3.61
C LYS A 43 6.79 7.47 -2.82
N THR A 44 7.96 7.40 -2.18
CA THR A 44 8.38 6.25 -1.37
C THR A 44 7.55 6.14 -0.09
N ILE A 45 7.30 7.26 0.60
CA ILE A 45 6.49 7.34 1.81
C ILE A 45 5.04 6.95 1.51
N HIS A 46 4.47 7.43 0.42
CA HIS A 46 3.11 7.07 0.03
C HIS A 46 2.99 5.55 -0.22
N ARG A 47 3.94 4.95 -0.95
CA ARG A 47 3.98 3.49 -1.16
C ARG A 47 4.16 2.69 0.14
N SER A 48 4.96 3.19 1.08
CA SER A 48 5.26 2.48 2.32
C SER A 48 4.13 2.57 3.34
N LYS A 49 3.44 3.72 3.44
CA LYS A 49 2.30 3.90 4.36
C LYS A 49 1.10 3.02 4.03
N ASN A 50 0.99 2.52 2.80
CA ASN A 50 -0.11 1.64 2.41
C ASN A 50 0.17 0.17 2.71
N LYS A 51 1.36 -0.18 3.24
CA LYS A 51 1.69 -1.56 3.63
C LYS A 51 1.79 -1.67 5.14
N TRP A 52 1.01 -2.57 5.71
CA TRP A 52 1.03 -2.90 7.13
C TRP A 52 1.70 -4.25 7.36
N LYS A 53 2.60 -4.31 8.33
CA LYS A 53 3.20 -5.57 8.79
C LYS A 53 2.82 -5.84 10.23
N PHE A 54 2.27 -7.00 10.49
CA PHE A 54 1.88 -7.46 11.81
C PHE A 54 2.89 -8.47 12.32
N HIS A 55 3.34 -8.29 13.56
CA HIS A 55 4.17 -9.23 14.29
C HIS A 55 3.51 -9.50 15.64
N LEU A 56 2.79 -10.62 15.75
CA LEU A 56 2.03 -11.01 16.94
C LEU A 56 2.69 -12.22 17.60
N LYS A 57 2.50 -12.38 18.92
CA LYS A 57 3.02 -13.50 19.71
C LYS A 57 1.98 -13.99 20.73
N ASP A 58 2.08 -15.28 21.06
CA ASP A 58 1.38 -15.96 22.16
C ASP A 58 -0.14 -15.70 22.19
N GLY A 59 -0.79 -15.85 21.03
CA GLY A 59 -2.20 -15.50 20.86
C GLY A 59 -3.12 -16.68 20.59
N ILE A 60 -4.42 -16.43 20.78
CA ILE A 60 -5.51 -17.34 20.46
C ILE A 60 -6.41 -16.64 19.44
N MET A 61 -6.78 -17.33 18.36
CA MET A 61 -7.68 -16.84 17.32
C MET A 61 -8.86 -17.79 17.16
N ASN A 62 -10.09 -17.26 17.14
CA ASN A 62 -11.26 -18.02 16.70
C ASN A 62 -11.55 -17.70 15.23
N LEU A 63 -11.50 -18.71 14.37
CA LEU A 63 -11.79 -18.60 12.93
C LEU A 63 -12.84 -19.63 12.56
N ASN A 64 -13.97 -19.18 12.01
CA ASN A 64 -15.10 -20.02 11.61
C ASN A 64 -15.60 -20.94 12.73
N GLY A 65 -15.62 -20.44 13.97
CA GLY A 65 -16.07 -21.19 15.14
C GLY A 65 -15.06 -22.20 15.68
N ARG A 66 -13.81 -22.20 15.20
CA ARG A 66 -12.73 -23.03 15.71
C ARG A 66 -11.61 -22.18 16.31
N ASP A 67 -11.12 -22.60 17.48
CA ASP A 67 -9.98 -21.96 18.15
C ASP A 67 -8.64 -22.46 17.62
N TYR A 68 -7.70 -21.53 17.50
CA TYR A 68 -6.32 -21.73 17.07
C TYR A 68 -5.39 -21.01 18.03
N ILE A 69 -4.32 -21.68 18.46
CA ILE A 69 -3.29 -21.10 19.33
C ILE A 69 -2.02 -20.93 18.50
N PHE A 70 -1.35 -19.79 18.64
CA PHE A 70 -0.09 -19.51 17.95
C PHE A 70 0.95 -18.88 18.89
N SER A 71 2.21 -19.31 18.76
CA SER A 71 3.34 -18.66 19.42
C SER A 71 3.82 -17.42 18.67
N LYS A 72 3.68 -17.40 17.34
CA LYS A 72 4.01 -16.26 16.48
C LYS A 72 3.09 -16.23 15.25
N ALA A 73 2.60 -15.05 14.92
CA ALA A 73 1.91 -14.80 13.65
C ALA A 73 2.51 -13.55 12.97
N ILE A 74 2.82 -13.70 11.68
CA ILE A 74 3.32 -12.60 10.85
C ILE A 74 2.36 -12.47 9.68
N GLY A 75 1.95 -11.23 9.38
CA GLY A 75 1.11 -10.94 8.22
C GLY A 75 1.48 -9.63 7.58
N ASP A 76 1.32 -9.56 6.26
CA ASP A 76 1.41 -8.34 5.48
C ASP A 76 -0.02 -7.98 5.00
N ALA A 77 -0.39 -6.70 5.05
CA ALA A 77 -1.64 -6.20 4.48
C ALA A 77 -1.38 -4.92 3.67
N GLU A 78 -2.21 -4.68 2.67
CA GLU A 78 -2.22 -3.45 1.90
C GLU A 78 -3.55 -2.71 2.18
N TRP A 79 -3.47 -1.40 2.42
CA TRP A 79 -4.63 -0.52 2.58
C TRP A 79 -5.05 0.07 1.23
#